data_AF-A0A8B9SNK2-F1
#
_entry.id   AF-A0A8B9SNK2-F1
#
_cell.length_a   1.000
_cell.length_b   1.000
_cell.length_c   1.000
_cell.angle_alpha   90.00
_cell.angle_beta   90.00
_cell.angle_gamma   90.00
#
_symmetry.space_group_name_H-M   'P 1'
#
loop_
_entity.id
_entity.type
_entity.pdbx_description
1 polymer ?
#
loop_
_entity_poly.entity_id
_entity_poly.type
_entity_poly.pdbx_seq_one_letter_code
_entity_poly.pdbx_strand_id
1 'polypeptide(L)'
;MEEPLRGHRELYKAPGLAAPHWKEAYRRRCAERLRSGRAKLLERYRRAGDGGGTGPGALLVPEVMEMEWRSLQAARRGDSYTAFLRTVRNYQEASRDSTVAGCEL
;
A
#
# COMPACT_ATOMS: atom_id res chain seq x y z
N MET A 1 -43.90 14.01 -25.37
CA MET A 1 -43.58 14.86 -24.21
C MET A 1 -42.20 14.46 -23.66
N GLU A 2 -41.11 14.75 -24.37
CA GLU A 2 -39.72 14.33 -24.03
C GLU A 2 -38.68 15.32 -24.62
N GLU A 3 -39.03 16.60 -24.75
CA GLU A 3 -38.17 17.64 -25.37
C GLU A 3 -37.34 18.50 -24.38
N PRO A 4 -37.78 18.82 -23.14
CA PRO A 4 -37.03 19.77 -22.31
C PRO A 4 -35.72 19.19 -21.73
N LEU A 5 -35.59 17.86 -21.62
CA LEU A 5 -34.39 17.21 -21.08
C LEU A 5 -33.27 17.05 -22.11
N ARG A 6 -33.60 16.93 -23.40
CA ARG A 6 -32.61 16.84 -24.49
C ARG A 6 -31.82 18.14 -24.63
N GLY A 7 -32.51 19.28 -24.67
CA GLY A 7 -31.87 20.60 -24.77
C GLY A 7 -30.96 20.95 -23.59
N HIS A 8 -31.34 20.56 -22.36
CA HIS A 8 -30.52 20.81 -21.17
C HIS A 8 -29.19 20.03 -21.20
N ARG A 9 -29.20 18.79 -21.72
CA ARG A 9 -27.99 17.97 -21.84
C ARG A 9 -27.04 18.53 -22.89
N GLU A 10 -27.57 19.02 -24.00
CA GLU A 10 -26.78 19.63 -25.08
C GLU A 10 -26.10 20.92 -24.61
N LEU A 11 -26.80 21.81 -23.91
CA LEU A 11 -26.18 23.04 -23.36
C LEU A 11 -25.02 22.76 -22.39
N TYR A 12 -25.07 21.63 -21.67
CA TYR A 12 -24.08 21.31 -20.63
C TYR A 12 -22.97 20.35 -21.06
N LYS A 13 -23.24 19.51 -22.08
CA LYS A 13 -22.34 18.47 -22.60
C LYS A 13 -22.03 18.58 -24.10
N ALA A 14 -22.48 19.63 -24.79
CA ALA A 14 -22.12 19.87 -26.18
C ALA A 14 -20.59 19.90 -26.33
N PRO A 15 -20.02 19.04 -27.19
CA PRO A 15 -18.61 19.13 -27.56
C PRO A 15 -18.37 20.46 -28.28
N GLY A 16 -17.39 21.25 -27.84
CA GLY A 16 -16.96 22.48 -28.54
C GLY A 16 -17.51 23.80 -28.01
N LEU A 17 -18.49 23.81 -27.09
CA LEU A 17 -18.83 25.02 -26.33
C LEU A 17 -17.80 25.24 -25.22
N ALA A 18 -17.23 26.45 -25.16
CA ALA A 18 -16.36 26.85 -24.05
C ALA A 18 -17.04 26.49 -22.73
N ALA A 19 -16.35 25.72 -21.88
CA ALA A 19 -16.91 25.27 -20.63
C ALA A 19 -17.42 26.51 -19.86
N PRO A 20 -18.65 26.49 -19.31
CA PRO A 20 -19.16 27.63 -18.56
C PRO A 20 -18.13 28.08 -17.53
N HIS A 21 -17.86 29.38 -17.42
CA HIS A 21 -16.77 29.93 -16.60
C HIS A 21 -16.76 29.37 -15.15
N TRP A 22 -17.94 29.07 -14.61
CA TRP A 22 -18.10 28.42 -13.30
C TRP A 22 -17.58 26.98 -13.24
N LYS A 23 -17.66 26.21 -14.33
CA LYS A 23 -17.19 24.81 -14.43
C LYS A 23 -15.66 24.75 -14.32
N GLU A 24 -14.97 25.70 -14.94
CA GLU A 24 -13.52 25.83 -14.82
C GLU A 24 -13.09 26.40 -13.47
N ALA A 25 -13.82 27.37 -12.93
CA ALA A 25 -13.61 27.84 -11.55
C ALA A 25 -13.80 26.70 -10.53
N TYR A 26 -14.83 25.87 -10.70
CA TYR A 26 -15.08 24.69 -9.87
C TYR A 26 -13.96 23.65 -9.99
N ARG A 27 -13.53 23.30 -11.21
CA ARG A 27 -12.40 22.38 -11.42
C ARG A 27 -11.13 22.87 -10.73
N ARG A 28 -10.81 24.17 -10.89
CA ARG A 28 -9.64 24.79 -10.24
C ARG A 28 -9.71 24.69 -8.72
N ARG A 29 -10.83 25.10 -8.11
CA ARG A 29 -11.05 25.03 -6.66
C ARG A 29 -11.04 23.59 -6.13
N CYS A 30 -11.60 22.64 -6.87
CA CYS A 30 -11.60 21.23 -6.48
C CYS A 30 -10.17 20.66 -6.48
N ALA A 31 -9.39 20.95 -7.53
CA ALA A 31 -8.00 20.52 -7.61
C ALA A 31 -7.13 21.17 -6.51
N GLU A 32 -7.37 22.45 -6.20
CA GLU A 32 -6.72 23.14 -5.09
C GLU A 32 -7.04 22.49 -3.75
N ARG A 33 -8.33 22.24 -3.47
CA ARG A 33 -8.77 21.53 -2.26
C ARG A 33 -8.15 20.14 -2.14
N LEU A 34 -8.03 19.39 -3.25
CA LEU A 34 -7.35 18.10 -3.29
C LEU A 34 -5.85 18.22 -2.99
N ARG A 35 -5.16 19.20 -3.57
CA ARG A 35 -3.74 19.46 -3.28
C ARG A 35 -3.52 19.81 -1.81
N SER A 36 -4.35 20.69 -1.24
CA SER A 36 -4.29 21.06 0.17
C SER A 36 -4.59 19.86 1.08
N GLY A 37 -5.59 19.05 0.75
CA GLY A 37 -5.91 17.82 1.48
C GLY A 37 -4.75 16.82 1.45
N ARG A 38 -4.16 16.60 0.27
CA ARG A 38 -2.97 15.74 0.11
C ARG A 38 -1.79 16.28 0.92
N ALA A 39 -1.51 17.58 0.86
CA ALA A 39 -0.42 18.19 1.61
C ALA A 39 -0.61 18.01 3.12
N LYS A 40 -1.82 18.25 3.64
CA LYS A 40 -2.15 18.05 5.07
C LYS A 40 -2.02 16.59 5.50
N LEU A 41 -2.38 15.65 4.62
CA LEU A 41 -2.21 14.23 4.89
C LEU A 41 -0.72 13.87 4.98
N LEU A 42 0.07 14.25 3.98
CA LEU A 42 1.51 14.00 3.95
C LEU A 42 2.23 14.62 5.16
N GLU A 43 1.81 15.80 5.59
CA GLU A 43 2.36 16.46 6.78
C GLU A 43 2.10 15.65 8.06
N ARG A 44 0.89 15.08 8.20
CA ARG A 44 0.59 14.18 9.33
C ARG A 44 1.47 12.93 9.31
N TYR A 45 1.72 12.37 8.13
CA TYR A 45 2.60 11.22 7.97
C TYR A 45 4.06 11.53 8.27
N ARG A 46 4.56 12.69 7.83
CA ARG A 46 5.93 13.12 8.15
C ARG A 46 6.10 13.37 9.64
N ARG A 47 5.16 14.10 10.24
CA ARG A 47 5.16 14.37 11.69
C ARG A 47 5.02 13.11 12.53
N ALA A 48 4.35 12.07 12.02
CA ALA A 48 4.31 10.76 12.66
C ALA A 48 5.70 10.08 12.70
N GLY A 49 6.54 10.30 11.69
CA GLY A 49 7.91 9.77 11.63
C GLY A 49 8.93 10.50 12.52
N ASP A 50 8.74 11.80 12.79
CA ASP A 50 9.68 12.63 13.56
C ASP A 50 9.46 12.60 15.10
N GLY A 51 8.70 11.62 15.62
CA GLY A 51 8.73 11.29 17.06
C GLY A 51 7.78 12.07 17.98
N GLY A 52 6.55 12.38 17.56
CA GLY A 52 5.59 13.05 18.46
C GLY A 52 4.12 13.04 18.07
N GLY A 53 3.67 12.13 17.21
CA GLY A 53 2.27 12.05 16.78
C GLY A 53 1.42 11.11 17.63
N THR A 54 0.80 11.59 18.70
CA THR A 54 -0.12 10.82 19.57
C THR A 54 -1.47 10.54 18.87
N GLY A 55 -1.48 9.73 17.82
CA GLY A 55 -2.70 9.36 17.10
C GLY A 55 -2.67 7.90 16.61
N PRO A 56 -3.79 7.16 16.62
CA PRO A 56 -3.81 5.72 16.28
C PRO A 56 -3.23 5.37 14.90
N GLY A 57 -3.29 6.28 13.94
CA GLY A 57 -2.76 6.07 12.57
C GLY A 57 -1.29 6.49 12.37
N ALA A 58 -0.67 7.14 13.36
CA ALA A 58 0.72 7.59 13.27
C ALA A 58 1.72 6.46 13.54
N LEU A 59 1.32 5.47 14.34
CA LEU A 59 2.14 4.32 14.71
C LEU A 59 2.03 3.19 13.67
N LEU A 60 0.80 2.90 13.21
CA LEU A 60 0.52 1.73 12.35
C LEU A 60 1.30 1.70 11.03
N VAL A 61 1.53 2.85 10.39
CA VAL A 61 2.17 2.87 9.06
C VAL A 61 3.69 2.64 9.12
N PRO A 62 4.46 3.34 9.99
CA PRO A 62 5.87 3.01 10.21
C PRO A 62 6.11 1.54 10.61
N GLU A 63 5.27 1.01 11.50
CA GLU A 63 5.40 -0.37 12.00
C GLU A 63 5.12 -1.41 10.92
N VAL A 64 4.05 -1.24 10.14
CA VAL A 64 3.73 -2.14 9.01
C VAL A 64 4.79 -2.03 7.92
N MET A 65 5.26 -0.82 7.60
CA MET A 65 6.34 -0.66 6.61
C MET A 65 7.63 -1.36 7.03
N GLU A 66 8.02 -1.26 8.30
CA GLU A 66 9.22 -1.95 8.78
C GLU A 66 9.05 -3.47 8.82
N MET A 67 7.86 -3.97 9.15
CA MET A 67 7.58 -5.40 9.14
C MET A 67 7.67 -6.00 7.72
N GLU A 68 7.08 -5.33 6.74
CA GLU A 68 7.14 -5.74 5.33
C GLU A 68 8.56 -5.61 4.77
N TRP A 69 9.29 -4.55 5.13
CA TRP A 69 10.66 -4.33 4.68
C TRP A 69 11.63 -5.39 5.22
N ARG A 70 11.49 -5.79 6.49
CA ARG A 70 12.26 -6.89 7.09
C ARG A 70 11.98 -8.22 6.41
N SER A 71 10.71 -8.49 6.09
CA SER A 71 10.30 -9.70 5.37
C SER A 71 10.93 -9.77 3.97
N LEU A 72 10.94 -8.65 3.24
CA LEU A 72 11.60 -8.53 1.94
C LEU A 72 13.12 -8.71 2.03
N GLN A 73 13.77 -8.15 3.04
CA GLN A 73 15.21 -8.33 3.22
C GLN A 73 15.59 -9.77 3.61
N ALA A 74 14.82 -10.42 4.47
CA ALA A 74 15.01 -11.83 4.81
C ALA A 74 14.83 -12.73 3.57
N ALA A 75 13.84 -12.43 2.73
CA ALA A 75 13.64 -13.13 1.45
C ALA A 75 14.83 -12.89 0.49
N ARG A 76 15.33 -11.65 0.39
CA ARG A 76 16.45 -11.28 -0.48
C ARG A 76 17.79 -11.86 -0.03
N ARG A 77 18.02 -11.99 1.28
CA ARG A 77 19.20 -12.63 1.88
C ARG A 77 19.13 -14.16 1.82
N GLY A 78 17.97 -14.71 1.45
CA GLY A 78 17.74 -16.14 1.39
C GLY A 78 17.51 -16.76 2.76
N ASP A 79 17.24 -15.96 3.80
CA ASP A 79 17.14 -16.42 5.19
C ASP A 79 15.94 -17.36 5.39
N SER A 80 14.85 -17.19 4.62
CA SER A 80 13.67 -18.07 4.72
C SER A 80 13.88 -19.44 4.05
N TYR A 81 14.51 -19.47 2.87
CA TYR A 81 14.79 -20.72 2.14
C TYR A 81 15.96 -21.48 2.75
N THR A 82 17.01 -20.79 3.19
CA THR A 82 18.16 -21.41 3.86
C THR A 82 17.80 -21.96 5.24
N ALA A 83 16.96 -21.28 6.02
CA ALA A 83 16.44 -21.81 7.28
C ALA A 83 15.58 -23.06 7.06
N PHE A 84 14.70 -23.06 6.04
CA PHE A 84 13.92 -24.23 5.66
C PHE A 84 14.81 -25.41 5.23
N LEU A 85 15.79 -25.18 4.35
CA LEU A 85 16.72 -26.21 3.90
C LEU A 85 17.60 -26.74 5.05
N ARG A 86 18.00 -25.90 6.01
CA ARG A 86 18.72 -26.34 7.20
C ARG A 86 17.86 -27.27 8.06
N THR A 87 16.59 -26.94 8.26
CA THR A 87 15.66 -27.80 8.99
C THR A 87 15.46 -29.14 8.28
N VAL A 88 15.28 -29.13 6.95
CA VAL A 88 15.17 -30.37 6.15
C VAL A 88 16.44 -31.21 6.23
N ARG A 89 17.63 -30.58 6.15
CA ARG A 89 18.93 -31.26 6.30
C ARG A 89 19.06 -31.92 7.67
N ASN A 90 18.78 -31.17 8.75
CA ASN A 90 18.86 -31.67 10.12
C ASN A 90 17.91 -32.86 10.34
N TYR A 91 16.70 -32.81 9.78
CA TYR A 91 15.74 -33.92 9.86
C TYR A 91 16.24 -35.17 9.10
N GLN A 92 16.84 -34.98 7.94
CA GLN A 92 17.37 -36.08 7.14
C GLN A 92 18.64 -36.70 7.74
N GLU A 93 19.48 -35.90 8.40
CA GLU A 93 20.62 -36.37 9.20
C GLU A 93 20.16 -37.15 10.44
N ALA A 94 19.20 -36.63 11.20
CA ALA A 94 18.59 -37.35 12.31
C ALA A 94 17.94 -38.68 11.88
N SER A 95 17.33 -38.71 10.68
CA SER A 95 16.78 -39.95 10.11
C SER A 95 17.87 -40.94 9.69
N ARG A 96 19.02 -40.46 9.18
CA ARG A 96 20.18 -41.29 8.84
C ARG A 96 20.82 -41.89 10.09
N ASP A 97 21.01 -41.09 11.14
CA ASP A 97 21.56 -41.55 12.42
C ASP A 97 20.64 -42.56 13.10
N SER A 98 19.32 -42.39 13.00
CA SER A 98 18.34 -43.38 13.46
C SER A 98 18.35 -44.67 12.65
N THR A 99 18.78 -44.64 11.38
CA THR A 99 18.89 -45.85 10.54
C THR A 99 20.20 -46.58 10.82
N VAL A 100 21.28 -45.87 11.12
CA VAL A 100 22.59 -46.44 11.51
C VAL A 100 22.54 -47.05 12.92
N ALA A 101 21.81 -46.43 13.86
CA ALA A 101 21.61 -46.96 15.22
C ALA A 101 20.67 -48.19 15.28
N GLY A 102 19.97 -48.52 14.19
CA GLY A 102 19.05 -49.66 14.10
C GLY A 102 19.63 -50.94 13.49
N CYS A 103 20.90 -50.94 13.05
CA CYS A 103 21.56 -52.10 12.45
C CYS A 103 22.52 -52.86 13.38
N GLU A 104 22.63 -52.49 14.67
CA GLU A 104 23.31 -53.31 15.68
C GLU A 104 22.28 -54.11 16.50
N LEU A 105 21.76 -55.19 15.91
CA LEU A 105 21.17 -56.33 16.64
C LEU A 105 21.62 -57.63 15.99
#